data_AF-K0K8G7-F1
#
_entry.id   AF-K0K8G7-F1
#
_cell.length_a   1.000
_cell.length_b   1.000
_cell.length_c   1.000
_cell.angle_alpha   90.00
_cell.angle_beta   90.00
_cell.angle_gamma   90.00
#
_symmetry.space_group_name_H-M   'P 1'
#
loop_
_entity.id
_entity.type
_entity.pdbx_description
1 polymer ?
#
loop_
_entity_poly.entity_id
_entity_poly.type
_entity_poly.pdbx_seq_one_letter_code
_entity_poly.pdbx_strand_id
1 'polypeptide(L)'
;MGVTAAAAHQQPPEVGRTPEAIRAALLPEERDAFDADCRHALGQAVERSSLQPVHDVLDHWRRIATVTRHDPAAHRRMLARVDQTLAGQPPQRLHTWDELRTERGL
;
A
#
# COMPACT_ATOMS: atom_id res chain seq x y z
N MET A 1 7.71 -4.97 42.91
CA MET A 1 6.70 -5.59 42.01
C MET A 1 5.78 -4.47 41.53
N GLY A 2 5.78 -4.17 40.24
CA GLY A 2 4.96 -3.09 39.67
C GLY A 2 5.40 -2.73 38.25
N VAL A 3 5.31 -3.69 37.33
CA VAL A 3 5.54 -3.44 35.90
C VAL A 3 4.20 -3.07 35.30
N THR A 4 3.88 -1.78 35.18
CA THR A 4 2.85 -1.35 34.23
C THR A 4 3.57 -1.03 32.92
N ALA A 5 3.68 -2.06 32.09
CA ALA A 5 4.12 -1.93 30.72
C ALA A 5 3.14 -1.00 29.98
N ALA A 6 3.56 0.25 29.78
CA ALA A 6 3.03 1.03 28.68
C ALA A 6 3.29 0.20 27.43
N ALA A 7 2.23 -0.34 26.84
CA ALA A 7 2.29 -0.87 25.49
C ALA A 7 2.66 0.30 24.59
N ALA A 8 3.96 0.53 24.46
CA ALA A 8 4.54 1.30 23.39
C ALA A 8 3.93 0.69 22.14
N HIS A 9 3.01 1.42 21.53
CA HIS A 9 2.59 1.13 20.17
C HIS A 9 3.89 1.20 19.39
N GLN A 10 4.50 0.04 19.15
CA GLN A 10 5.71 -0.06 18.36
C GLN A 10 5.27 0.38 16.97
N GLN A 11 5.38 1.68 16.70
CA GLN A 11 5.14 2.23 15.39
C GLN A 11 6.02 1.40 14.46
N PRO A 12 5.43 0.70 13.47
CA PRO A 12 6.21 -0.04 12.50
C PRO A 12 7.29 0.90 11.96
N PRO A 13 8.56 0.50 11.87
CA PRO A 13 9.62 1.41 11.46
C PRO A 13 9.23 2.04 10.13
N GLU A 14 9.24 3.37 10.05
CA GLU A 14 8.74 4.08 8.87
C GLU A 14 9.38 3.54 7.59
N VAL A 15 8.58 3.44 6.53
CA VAL A 15 9.13 3.12 5.20
C VAL A 15 10.09 4.25 4.82
N GLY A 16 11.36 3.90 4.59
CA GLY A 16 12.39 4.84 4.18
C GLY A 16 12.02 5.56 2.88
N ARG A 17 12.60 6.73 2.65
CA ARG A 17 12.31 7.55 1.45
C ARG A 17 13.10 7.16 0.21
N THR A 18 14.07 6.25 0.35
CA THR A 18 14.88 5.84 -0.81
C THR A 18 14.11 4.82 -1.66
N PRO A 19 14.36 4.78 -2.98
CA PRO A 19 13.72 3.80 -3.86
C PRO A 19 13.93 2.35 -3.38
N GLU A 20 15.13 2.01 -2.88
CA GLU A 20 15.44 0.67 -2.39
C GLU A 20 14.64 0.33 -1.12
N ALA A 21 14.49 1.29 -0.21
CA ALA A 21 13.73 1.11 1.02
C ALA A 21 12.22 0.95 0.73
N ILE A 22 11.69 1.72 -0.23
CA ILE A 22 10.31 1.60 -0.68
C ILE A 22 10.10 0.23 -1.33
N ARG A 23 10.96 -0.16 -2.28
CA ARG A 23 10.87 -1.45 -2.98
C ARG A 23 10.96 -2.66 -2.04
N ALA A 24 11.78 -2.57 -0.99
CA ALA A 24 11.89 -3.62 0.03
C ALA A 24 10.63 -3.76 0.90
N ALA A 25 9.88 -2.67 1.09
CA ALA A 25 8.65 -2.65 1.88
C ALA A 25 7.40 -3.08 1.07
N LEU A 26 7.50 -3.12 -0.26
CA LEU A 26 6.42 -3.58 -1.14
C LEU A 26 6.30 -5.11 -1.17
N LEU A 27 5.06 -5.57 -1.42
CA LEU A 27 4.80 -6.97 -1.72
C LEU A 27 5.46 -7.37 -3.04
N PRO A 28 5.84 -8.65 -3.23
CA PRO A 28 6.43 -9.13 -4.48
C PRO A 28 5.61 -8.75 -5.72
N GLU A 29 4.28 -8.80 -5.62
CA GLU A 29 3.34 -8.52 -6.72
C GLU A 29 3.33 -7.04 -7.15
N GLU A 30 3.75 -6.12 -6.26
CA GLU A 30 3.75 -4.68 -6.50
C GLU A 30 5.07 -4.17 -7.10
N ARG A 31 6.15 -4.96 -7.01
CA ARG A 31 7.51 -4.52 -7.37
C ARG A 31 7.66 -4.22 -8.85
N ASP A 32 7.04 -5.01 -9.71
CA ASP A 32 7.13 -4.82 -11.17
C ASP A 32 6.40 -3.54 -11.60
N ALA A 33 5.26 -3.23 -10.97
CA ALA A 33 4.54 -1.99 -11.20
C ALA A 33 5.34 -0.77 -10.71
N PHE A 34 5.95 -0.86 -9.52
CA PHE A 34 6.85 0.17 -8.99
C PHE A 34 8.03 0.43 -9.95
N ASP A 35 8.71 -0.63 -10.40
CA ASP A 35 9.86 -0.52 -11.31
C ASP A 35 9.46 0.05 -12.69
N ALA A 36 8.23 -0.19 -13.15
CA ALA A 36 7.68 0.42 -14.37
C ALA A 36 7.39 1.92 -14.21
N ASP A 37 6.72 2.31 -13.12
CA ASP A 37 6.39 3.70 -12.82
C ASP A 37 7.65 4.55 -12.60
N CYS A 38 8.66 4.02 -11.91
CA CYS A 38 9.93 4.70 -11.74
C CYS A 38 10.63 4.96 -13.08
N ARG A 39 10.65 3.96 -13.99
CA ARG A 39 11.23 4.15 -15.34
C ARG A 39 10.46 5.20 -16.14
N HIS A 40 9.14 5.18 -16.07
CA HIS A 40 8.30 6.17 -16.75
C HIS A 40 8.54 7.59 -16.21
N ALA A 41 8.59 7.75 -14.89
CA ALA A 41 8.87 9.03 -14.24
C ALA A 41 10.26 9.57 -14.56
N LEU A 42 11.27 8.70 -14.65
CA LEU A 42 12.61 9.10 -15.10
C LEU A 42 12.59 9.62 -16.54
N GLY A 43 11.83 9.00 -17.44
CA GLY A 43 11.62 9.52 -18.80
C GLY A 43 10.99 10.91 -18.81
N GLN A 44 9.90 11.10 -18.07
CA GLN A 44 9.27 12.43 -17.94
C GLN A 44 10.20 13.46 -17.31
N ALA A 45 11.04 13.06 -16.36
CA ALA A 45 11.97 13.95 -15.70
C ALA A 45 13.05 14.48 -16.64
N VAL A 46 13.53 13.65 -17.56
CA VAL A 46 14.45 14.06 -18.64
C VAL A 46 13.76 15.06 -19.56
N GLU A 47 12.56 14.74 -20.05
CA GLU A 47 11.80 15.61 -20.96
C GLU A 47 11.51 16.98 -20.34
N ARG A 48 11.18 17.02 -19.05
CA ARG A 48 10.79 18.23 -18.33
C ARG A 48 11.96 18.92 -17.63
N SER A 49 13.16 18.34 -17.67
CA SER A 49 14.32 18.76 -16.87
C SER A 49 13.96 19.00 -15.39
N SER A 50 13.11 18.14 -14.84
CA SER A 50 12.57 18.27 -13.47
C SER A 50 12.41 16.91 -12.83
N LEU A 51 12.92 16.74 -11.60
CA LEU A 51 12.79 15.49 -10.84
C LEU A 51 11.43 15.34 -10.13
N GLN A 52 10.54 16.33 -10.25
CA GLN A 52 9.23 16.28 -9.62
C GLN A 52 8.43 15.00 -9.94
N PRO A 53 8.36 14.51 -11.20
CA PRO A 53 7.64 13.26 -11.50
C PRO A 53 8.20 12.05 -10.73
N VAL A 54 9.50 12.02 -10.47
CA VAL A 54 10.14 10.94 -9.70
C VAL A 54 9.74 11.04 -8.23
N HIS A 55 9.75 12.24 -7.65
CA HIS A 55 9.31 12.45 -6.27
C HIS A 55 7.84 12.07 -6.07
N ASP A 56 6.97 12.43 -7.01
CA ASP A 56 5.54 12.11 -6.96
C ASP A 56 5.31 10.59 -6.95
N VAL A 57 6.04 9.85 -7.81
CA VAL A 57 5.98 8.38 -7.84
C VAL A 57 6.49 7.76 -6.54
N LEU A 58 7.62 8.23 -6.00
CA LEU A 58 8.17 7.70 -4.74
C LEU A 58 7.22 7.95 -3.56
N ASP A 59 6.61 9.13 -3.48
CA ASP A 59 5.64 9.46 -2.42
C ASP A 59 4.33 8.68 -2.55
N HIS A 60 3.91 8.37 -3.77
CA HIS A 60 2.76 7.50 -4.01
C HIS A 60 3.03 6.08 -3.52
N TRP A 61 4.14 5.47 -3.95
CA TRP A 61 4.48 4.11 -3.60
C TRP A 61 4.88 3.93 -2.14
N ARG A 62 5.47 4.95 -1.49
CA ARG A 62 5.71 4.94 -0.05
C ARG A 62 4.40 4.90 0.75
N ARG A 63 3.35 5.57 0.28
CA ARG A 63 2.00 5.49 0.90
C ARG A 63 1.43 4.09 0.77
N ILE A 64 1.51 3.48 -0.43
CA ILE A 64 1.09 2.09 -0.65
C ILE A 64 1.85 1.16 0.30
N ALA A 65 3.18 1.21 0.30
CA ALA A 65 4.02 0.38 1.16
C ALA A 65 3.68 0.54 2.65
N THR A 66 3.35 1.76 3.10
CA THR A 66 2.96 2.02 4.49
C THR A 66 1.63 1.35 4.84
N VAL A 67 0.61 1.46 3.96
CA VAL A 67 -0.71 0.84 4.15
C VAL A 67 -0.60 -0.68 4.10
N THR A 68 0.11 -1.21 3.10
CA THR A 68 0.29 -2.65 2.90
C THR A 68 1.05 -3.30 4.05
N ARG A 69 2.01 -2.59 4.65
CA ARG A 69 2.77 -3.10 5.79
C ARG A 69 1.95 -3.13 7.09
N HIS A 70 0.93 -2.30 7.21
CA HIS A 70 0.01 -2.30 8.36
C HIS A 70 -0.97 -3.49 8.30
N ASP A 71 -1.47 -3.86 7.11
CA ASP A 71 -2.31 -5.05 6.92
C ASP A 71 -2.03 -5.75 5.57
N PRO A 72 -1.00 -6.63 5.53
CA PRO A 72 -0.63 -7.35 4.32
C PRO A 72 -1.73 -8.29 3.81
N ALA A 73 -2.58 -8.80 4.71
CA ALA A 73 -3.65 -9.72 4.38
C ALA A 73 -4.87 -9.00 3.77
N ALA A 74 -5.21 -7.80 4.26
CA ALA A 74 -6.19 -6.94 3.58
C ALA A 74 -5.70 -6.51 2.20
N HIS A 75 -4.42 -6.15 2.08
CA HIS A 75 -3.87 -5.72 0.80
C HIS A 75 -3.91 -6.85 -0.25
N ARG A 76 -3.51 -8.08 0.11
CA ARG A 76 -3.65 -9.25 -0.79
C ARG A 76 -5.11 -9.54 -1.16
N ARG A 77 -6.06 -9.40 -0.22
CA ARG A 77 -7.49 -9.56 -0.52
C ARG A 77 -7.99 -8.49 -1.50
N MET A 78 -7.48 -7.27 -1.39
CA MET A 78 -7.78 -6.19 -2.34
C MET A 78 -7.23 -6.52 -3.74
N LEU A 79 -5.97 -6.93 -3.85
CA LEU A 79 -5.38 -7.32 -5.14
C LEU A 79 -6.14 -8.48 -5.79
N ALA A 80 -6.46 -9.53 -5.02
CA ALA A 80 -7.26 -10.65 -5.51
C ALA A 80 -8.66 -10.22 -5.99
N ARG A 81 -9.26 -9.18 -5.38
CA ARG A 81 -10.53 -8.60 -5.82
C ARG A 81 -10.38 -7.81 -7.12
N VAL A 82 -9.29 -7.06 -7.27
CA VAL A 82 -8.97 -6.35 -8.53
C VAL A 82 -8.83 -7.37 -9.66
N ASP A 83 -8.06 -8.44 -9.45
CA ASP A 83 -7.88 -9.51 -10.43
C ASP A 83 -9.21 -10.20 -10.80
N GLN A 84 -10.05 -10.50 -9.80
CA GLN A 84 -11.40 -11.05 -10.05
C GLN A 84 -12.25 -10.11 -10.90
N THR A 85 -12.20 -8.81 -10.62
CA THR A 85 -12.97 -7.80 -11.35
C THR A 85 -12.48 -7.66 -12.80
N LEU A 86 -11.16 -7.62 -13.01
CA LEU A 86 -10.54 -7.60 -14.35
C LEU A 86 -10.83 -8.88 -15.13
N ALA A 87 -10.93 -10.03 -14.45
CA ALA A 87 -11.34 -11.31 -15.03
C ALA A 87 -12.87 -11.43 -15.25
N GLY A 88 -13.64 -10.36 -14.99
CA GLY A 88 -15.09 -10.33 -15.19
C GLY A 88 -15.89 -11.15 -14.17
N GLN A 89 -15.28 -11.54 -13.05
CA GLN A 89 -15.97 -12.22 -11.95
C GLN A 89 -16.73 -11.19 -11.10
N PRO A 90 -17.99 -11.48 -10.70
CA PRO A 90 -18.72 -10.58 -9.83
C PRO A 90 -18.03 -10.51 -8.46
N PRO A 91 -17.83 -9.30 -7.89
CA PRO A 91 -17.22 -9.17 -6.58
C PRO A 91 -18.08 -9.90 -5.53
N GLN A 92 -17.45 -10.59 -4.59
CA GLN A 92 -18.16 -11.14 -3.42
C GLN A 92 -18.90 -10.00 -2.72
N ARG A 93 -20.17 -10.24 -2.37
CA ARG A 93 -21.11 -9.24 -1.84
C ARG A 93 -20.42 -8.40 -0.75
N LEU A 94 -20.29 -7.10 -1.03
CA LEU A 94 -19.83 -6.13 -0.04
C LEU A 94 -20.95 -5.94 0.98
N HIS A 95 -20.66 -6.24 2.25
CA HIS A 95 -21.54 -5.87 3.33
C HIS A 95 -21.52 -4.37 3.50
N THR A 96 -22.71 -3.78 3.60
CA THR A 96 -22.83 -2.34 3.87
C THR A 96 -22.42 -2.06 5.32
N TRP A 97 -22.02 -0.82 5.60
CA TRP A 97 -21.71 -0.36 6.96
C TRP A 97 -22.87 -0.62 7.95
N ASP A 98 -24.11 -0.53 7.46
CA ASP A 98 -25.32 -0.81 8.24
C ASP A 98 -25.52 -2.29 8.58
N GLU A 99 -25.08 -3.21 7.72
CA GLU A 99 -25.09 -4.64 8.02
C GLU A 99 -24.04 -4.98 9.09
N LEU A 100 -22.83 -4.42 8.97
CA LEU A 100 -21.73 -4.68 9.90
C LEU A 100 -21.98 -4.14 11.31
N ARG A 101 -22.64 -2.98 11.46
CA ARG A 101 -23.05 -2.45 12.79
C ARG A 101 -24.07 -3.36 13.47
N THR A 102 -24.99 -3.92 12.69
CA THR A 102 -26.09 -4.75 13.20
C THR A 102 -25.55 -6.10 13.67
N GLU A 103 -24.62 -6.68 12.92
CA GLU A 103 -23.92 -7.92 13.30
C GLU A 103 -23.01 -7.75 14.54
N ARG A 104 -22.44 -6.55 14.73
CA ARG A 104 -21.49 -6.25 15.81
C ARG A 104 -22.14 -5.63 17.06
N GLY A 105 -23.43 -5.29 17.01
CA GLY A 105 -24.15 -4.64 18.11
C GLY A 105 -23.67 -3.22 18.40
N LEU A 106 -23.29 -2.46 17.37
CA LEU A 106 -22.78 -1.08 17.43
C LEU A 106 -23.82 -0.03 16.98
#